data_AF-A3U5F9-F1
#
_entry.id   AF-A3U5F9-F1
#
_cell.length_a   1.000
_cell.length_b   1.000
_cell.length_c   1.000
_cell.angle_alpha   90.00
_cell.angle_beta   90.00
_cell.angle_gamma   90.00
#
_symmetry.space_group_name_H-M   'P 1'
#
loop_
_entity.id
_entity.type
_entity.pdbx_description
1 polymer ?
#
loop_
_entity_poly.entity_id
_entity_poly.type
_entity_poly.pdbx_seq_one_letter_code
_entity_poly.pdbx_strand_id
1 'polypeptide(L)'
;MKKFIVILFFSCAILLCLGFWKLDTEDVALGHKLIGTACLLGMFILIPCFIYYRWKGKNVRDYMLTDEAFKRMKEFNKDKEKNKRNPNNSK
;
A
#
# COMPACT_ATOMS: atom_id res chain seq x y z
N MET A 1 -5.46 -2.09 15.43
CA MET A 1 -5.00 -1.10 14.41
C MET A 1 -5.03 -1.59 12.95
N LYS A 2 -5.02 -2.91 12.65
CA LYS A 2 -5.06 -3.47 11.27
C LYS A 2 -6.28 -3.11 10.42
N LYS A 3 -7.39 -2.72 11.05
CA LYS A 3 -8.67 -2.46 10.37
C LYS A 3 -8.97 -0.97 10.18
N PHE A 4 -8.15 -0.06 10.72
CA PHE A 4 -8.42 1.38 10.62
C PHE A 4 -8.45 1.86 9.16
N ILE A 5 -7.47 1.42 8.37
CA ILE A 5 -7.39 1.77 6.94
C ILE A 5 -8.55 1.16 6.14
N VAL A 6 -9.01 -0.04 6.52
CA VAL A 6 -10.12 -0.74 5.88
C VAL A 6 -11.44 -0.01 6.17
N ILE A 7 -11.63 0.41 7.43
CA ILE A 7 -12.78 1.21 7.86
C ILE A 7 -12.82 2.56 7.12
N LEU A 8 -11.67 3.22 6.95
CA LEU A 8 -11.57 4.49 6.23
C LEU A 8 -11.89 4.31 4.73
N PHE A 9 -11.43 3.20 4.13
CA PHE A 9 -11.78 2.86 2.75
C PHE A 9 -13.28 2.62 2.56
N PHE A 10 -13.89 1.82 3.45
CA PHE A 10 -15.34 1.58 3.41
C PHE A 10 -16.14 2.86 3.66
N SER A 11 -15.71 3.77 4.55
CA SER A 11 -16.40 5.04 4.74
C SER A 11 -16.36 5.91 3.49
N CYS A 12 -15.24 5.92 2.77
CA CYS A 12 -15.09 6.66 1.51
C CYS A 12 -15.99 6.06 0.40
N ALA A 13 -16.11 4.72 0.35
CA ALA A 13 -17.03 4.04 -0.55
C ALA A 13 -18.50 4.35 -0.24
N ILE A 14 -18.88 4.40 1.04
CA ILE A 14 -20.24 4.78 1.47
C ILE A 14 -20.55 6.23 1.09
N LEU A 15 -19.61 7.16 1.27
CA LEU A 15 -19.72 8.56 0.85
C LEU A 15 -19.93 8.70 -0.67
N LEU A 16 -19.24 7.88 -1.47
CA LEU A 16 -19.46 7.84 -2.92
C LEU A 16 -20.85 7.28 -3.26
N CYS A 17 -21.28 6.18 -2.64
CA CYS A 17 -22.62 5.63 -2.84
C CYS A 17 -23.73 6.63 -2.47
N LEU A 18 -23.58 7.37 -1.38
CA LEU A 18 -24.51 8.43 -0.97
C LEU A 18 -24.49 9.62 -1.94
N GLY A 19 -23.32 9.98 -2.47
CA GLY A 19 -23.19 11.00 -3.50
C GLY A 19 -23.90 10.64 -4.79
N PHE A 20 -23.81 9.37 -5.23
CA PHE A 20 -24.55 8.84 -6.37
C PHE A 20 -26.05 8.80 -6.12
N TRP A 21 -26.50 8.40 -4.93
CA TRP A 21 -27.93 8.40 -4.60
C TRP A 21 -28.52 9.82 -4.62
N LYS A 22 -27.82 10.81 -4.04
CA LYS A 22 -28.27 12.20 -4.04
C LYS A 22 -28.30 12.86 -5.43
N LEU A 23 -27.54 12.33 -6.39
CA LEU A 23 -27.56 12.80 -7.77
C LEU A 23 -28.92 12.57 -8.44
N ASP A 24 -29.63 11.51 -8.03
CA ASP A 24 -30.86 11.02 -8.66
C ASP A 24 -32.13 11.73 -8.16
N THR A 25 -32.06 12.45 -7.03
CA THR A 25 -33.28 12.86 -6.31
C THR A 25 -33.66 14.33 -6.51
N GLU A 26 -32.74 15.30 -6.41
CA GLU A 26 -33.15 16.73 -6.36
C GLU A 26 -32.15 17.75 -6.95
N ASP A 27 -30.82 17.56 -6.84
CA ASP A 27 -29.83 18.56 -7.27
C ASP A 27 -28.60 17.93 -7.93
N VAL A 28 -28.66 17.75 -9.26
CA VAL A 28 -27.58 17.19 -10.08
C VAL A 28 -26.25 17.95 -9.86
N ALA A 29 -26.32 19.27 -9.70
CA ALA A 29 -25.15 20.13 -9.47
C ALA A 29 -24.49 19.89 -8.11
N LEU A 30 -25.28 19.69 -7.05
CA LEU A 30 -24.76 19.38 -5.72
C LEU A 30 -24.21 17.95 -5.66
N GLY A 31 -24.87 16.98 -6.30
CA GLY A 31 -24.41 15.60 -6.39
C GLY A 31 -23.02 15.48 -7.02
N HIS A 32 -22.81 16.10 -8.19
CA HIS A 32 -21.50 16.11 -8.85
C HIS A 32 -20.40 16.77 -8.01
N LYS A 33 -20.71 17.89 -7.34
CA LYS A 33 -19.74 18.61 -6.50
C LYS A 33 -19.33 17.79 -5.27
N LEU A 34 -20.28 17.04 -4.70
CA LEU A 34 -20.07 16.18 -3.54
C LEU A 34 -19.26 14.93 -3.90
N ILE A 35 -19.56 14.29 -5.04
CA ILE A 35 -18.76 13.17 -5.58
C ILE A 35 -17.33 13.63 -5.90
N GLY A 36 -17.18 14.76 -6.58
CA GLY A 36 -15.86 15.32 -6.92
C GLY A 36 -15.03 15.62 -5.68
N THR A 37 -15.65 16.22 -4.66
CA THR A 37 -14.98 16.56 -3.40
C THR A 37 -14.65 15.31 -2.58
N ALA A 38 -15.55 14.31 -2.53
CA ALA A 38 -15.30 13.03 -1.88
C ALA A 38 -14.16 12.25 -2.57
N CYS A 39 -14.12 12.26 -3.90
CA CYS A 39 -13.04 11.67 -4.68
C CYS A 39 -11.70 12.37 -4.43
N LEU A 40 -11.69 13.71 -4.43
CA LEU A 40 -10.48 14.49 -4.21
C LEU A 40 -9.95 14.31 -2.77
N LEU A 41 -10.82 14.32 -1.77
CA LEU A 41 -10.46 14.00 -0.39
C LEU A 41 -9.97 12.55 -0.26
N GLY A 42 -10.60 11.59 -0.95
CA GLY A 42 -10.15 10.21 -1.01
C GLY A 42 -8.75 10.11 -1.62
N MET A 43 -8.49 10.73 -2.76
CA MET A 43 -7.17 10.71 -3.39
C MET A 43 -6.12 11.37 -2.49
N PHE A 44 -6.45 12.50 -1.87
CA PHE A 44 -5.48 13.28 -1.11
C PHE A 44 -5.24 12.79 0.32
N ILE A 45 -6.21 12.12 0.95
CA ILE A 45 -6.09 11.64 2.33
C ILE A 45 -5.87 10.13 2.35
N LEU A 46 -6.64 9.37 1.58
CA LEU A 46 -6.65 7.92 1.61
C LEU A 46 -5.33 7.35 1.07
N ILE A 47 -4.79 7.90 -0.04
CA ILE A 47 -3.51 7.45 -0.62
C ILE A 47 -2.31 7.67 0.32
N PRO A 48 -2.02 8.90 0.81
CA PRO A 48 -0.87 9.09 1.68
C PRO A 48 -1.05 8.41 3.04
N CYS A 49 -2.27 8.37 3.59
CA CYS A 49 -2.53 7.66 4.84
C CYS A 49 -2.34 6.14 4.68
N PHE A 50 -2.72 5.59 3.52
CA PHE A 50 -2.49 4.18 3.20
C PHE A 50 -1.00 3.85 3.14
N ILE A 51 -0.20 4.68 2.48
CA ILE A 51 1.26 4.50 2.38
C ILE A 51 1.88 4.51 3.78
N TYR A 52 1.56 5.51 4.61
CA TYR A 52 2.09 5.62 5.97
C TYR A 52 1.74 4.41 6.83
N TYR A 53 0.48 3.97 6.78
CA TYR A 53 0.02 2.81 7.53
C TYR A 53 0.71 1.51 7.08
N ARG A 54 0.84 1.32 5.77
CA ARG A 54 1.51 0.17 5.15
C ARG A 54 3.01 0.14 5.46
N TRP A 55 3.62 1.30 5.69
CA TRP A 55 5.06 1.42 5.96
C TRP A 55 5.48 1.15 7.40
N LYS A 56 4.52 0.91 8.32
CA LYS A 56 4.74 0.70 9.77
C LYS A 56 5.44 -0.63 10.11
N GLY A 57 6.66 -0.83 9.62
CA GLY A 57 7.48 -2.01 9.89
C GLY A 57 8.46 -2.40 8.77
N LYS A 58 8.57 -1.60 7.72
CA LYS A 58 9.52 -1.84 6.62
C LYS A 58 10.57 -0.74 6.59
N ASN A 59 11.82 -1.09 6.85
CA ASN A 59 12.94 -0.17 6.65
C ASN A 59 13.08 0.13 5.16
N VAL A 60 13.03 1.42 4.79
CA VAL A 60 13.21 1.88 3.40
C VAL A 60 14.56 1.42 2.84
N ARG A 61 15.58 1.36 3.71
CA ARG A 61 16.93 0.92 3.39
C ARG A 61 17.02 -0.51 2.88
N ASP A 62 16.18 -1.43 3.36
CA ASP A 62 16.19 -2.82 2.89
C ASP A 62 15.67 -2.97 1.45
N TYR A 63 15.01 -1.92 0.94
CA TYR A 63 14.50 -1.85 -0.43
C TYR A 63 15.37 -0.99 -1.35
N MET A 64 16.40 -0.32 -0.83
CA MET A 64 17.37 0.42 -1.63
C MET A 64 18.47 -0.51 -2.14
N LEU A 65 18.81 -0.36 -3.41
CA LEU A 65 19.93 -1.05 -4.05
C LEU A 65 21.25 -0.46 -3.55
N THR A 66 21.60 -0.79 -2.31
CA THR A 66 22.86 -0.37 -1.68
C THR A 66 23.95 -1.39 -1.95
N ASP A 67 25.20 -0.96 -1.92
CA ASP A 67 26.36 -1.86 -2.09
C ASP A 67 26.37 -3.00 -1.06
N GLU A 68 25.87 -2.75 0.15
CA GLU A 68 25.69 -3.75 1.21
C GLU A 68 24.66 -4.83 0.81
N ALA A 69 23.53 -4.44 0.23
CA ALA A 69 22.50 -5.36 -0.26
C ALA A 69 23.02 -6.21 -1.43
N PHE A 70 23.80 -5.62 -2.34
CA PHE A 70 24.45 -6.33 -3.44
C PHE A 70 25.49 -7.35 -2.95
N LYS A 71 26.32 -6.98 -1.96
CA LYS A 71 27.28 -7.91 -1.34
C LYS A 71 26.56 -9.09 -0.69
N ARG A 72 25.50 -8.84 0.07
CA ARG A 72 24.68 -9.90 0.68
C ARG A 72 24.08 -10.86 -0.36
N MET A 73 23.55 -10.34 -1.48
CA MET A 73 23.05 -11.20 -2.56
C MET A 73 24.15 -12.06 -3.19
N LYS A 74 25.34 -11.49 -3.39
CA LYS A 74 26.49 -12.19 -3.98
C LYS A 74 27.00 -13.31 -3.06
N GLU A 75 27.08 -13.06 -1.76
CA GLU A 75 27.45 -14.06 -0.75
C GLU A 75 26.40 -15.18 -0.67
N PHE A 76 25.11 -14.83 -0.62
CA PHE A 76 24.02 -15.82 -0.60
C PHE A 76 24.03 -16.74 -1.83
N ASN A 77 24.33 -16.20 -3.02
CA ASN A 77 24.48 -17.00 -4.23
C ASN A 77 25.71 -17.92 -4.21
N LYS A 78 26.84 -17.46 -3.65
CA LYS A 78 28.04 -18.30 -3.48
C LYS A 78 27.79 -19.45 -2.51
N ASP A 79 27.15 -19.17 -1.38
CA ASP A 79 26.83 -20.20 -0.37
C ASP A 79 25.85 -21.23 -0.92
N LYS A 80 24.86 -20.77 -1.69
CA LYS A 80 23.90 -21.65 -2.38
C LYS A 80 24.59 -22.56 -3.40
N GLU A 81 25.52 -22.03 -4.21
CA GLU A 81 26.33 -22.86 -5.12
C GLU A 81 27.21 -23.86 -4.38
N LYS A 82 27.83 -23.45 -3.28
CA LYS A 82 28.73 -24.30 -2.50
C LYS A 82 27.98 -25.46 -1.83
N ASN A 83 26.80 -25.18 -1.27
CA ASN A 83 25.90 -26.20 -0.71
C ASN A 83 25.37 -27.15 -1.80
N LYS A 84 25.04 -26.62 -2.99
CA LYS A 84 24.61 -27.45 -4.14
C LYS A 84 25.73 -28.37 -4.66
N ARG A 85 26.99 -27.96 -4.54
CA ARG A 85 28.17 -28.76 -4.95
C ARG A 85 28.63 -29.76 -3.88
N ASN A 86 28.36 -29.52 -2.60
CA ASN A 86 28.68 -30.47 -1.52
C ASN A 86 27.57 -30.47 -0.44
N PRO A 87 26.51 -31.27 -0.62
CA PRO A 87 25.36 -31.30 0.29
C PRO A 87 25.68 -31.93 1.67
N ASN A 88 26.85 -32.57 1.84
CA ASN A 88 27.20 -33.31 3.06
C ASN A 88 27.96 -32.48 4.12
N ASN A 89 28.24 -31.19 3.86
CA ASN A 89 29.04 -30.33 4.75
C ASN A 89 28.20 -29.44 5.70
N SER A 90 26.92 -29.78 5.93
CA SER A 90 25.99 -28.97 6.74
C SER A 90 25.51 -29.67 8.02
N LYS A 91 26.23 -30.70 8.50
CA LYS A 91 26.03 -31.30 9.82
C LYS A 91 27.21 -30.99 10.73
#